data_AF-A0A381ZSN8-F1
#
_entry.id   AF-A0A381ZSN8-F1
#
_cell.length_a   1.000
_cell.length_b   1.000
_cell.length_c   1.000
_cell.angle_alpha   90.00
_cell.angle_beta   90.00
_cell.angle_gamma   90.00
#
_symmetry.space_group_name_H-M   'P 1'
#
loop_
_entity.id
_entity.type
_entity.pdbx_description
1 polymer ?
#
loop_
_entity_poly.entity_id
_entity_poly.type
_entity_poly.pdbx_seq_one_letter_code
_entity_poly.pdbx_strand_id
1 'polypeptide(L)'
;VIEKINLEKTNAWPFVEAKKILKERKKFIEKKGKIILQTGYGPSGLPHIGTFGEVARTTMVVNALNQLTDLPKEIITFSDDLDGLRKIPDNVPKKEILKNNLHKPLTSIPDPFGKYKSFGEHNNEMLKKFLNKFNFNYNFKSSSELYKSGFFNPTLKLILEKYQAIMEIILPTLGKERQKTYSPFLPICPDTGI
;
A
#
# COMPACT_ATOMS: atom_id res chain seq x y z
N VAL A 1 20.24 16.26 -22.67
CA VAL A 1 20.92 15.62 -21.51
C VAL A 1 21.21 16.73 -20.52
N ILE A 2 20.67 16.66 -19.30
CA ILE A 2 20.96 17.67 -18.26
C ILE A 2 22.37 17.39 -17.75
N GLU A 3 23.26 18.38 -17.76
CA GLU A 3 24.62 18.22 -17.22
C GLU A 3 24.57 17.86 -15.72
N LYS A 4 25.31 16.83 -15.31
CA LYS A 4 25.32 16.31 -13.92
C LYS A 4 25.63 17.39 -12.87
N ILE A 5 26.44 18.40 -13.22
CA ILE A 5 26.76 19.55 -12.37
C ILE A 5 25.51 20.32 -11.91
N ASN A 6 24.46 20.39 -12.74
CA ASN A 6 23.22 21.08 -12.40
C ASN A 6 22.31 20.23 -11.49
N LEU A 7 22.47 18.90 -11.51
CA LEU A 7 21.67 18.00 -10.67
C LEU A 7 22.09 18.06 -9.21
N GLU A 8 23.36 18.31 -8.90
CA GLU A 8 23.82 18.44 -7.52
C GLU A 8 23.29 19.72 -6.84
N LYS A 9 23.14 20.81 -7.60
CA LYS A 9 22.68 22.11 -7.09
C LYS A 9 21.16 22.30 -7.14
N THR A 10 20.41 21.42 -7.81
CA THR A 10 18.96 21.57 -7.93
C THR A 10 18.25 21.45 -6.57
N ASN A 11 17.30 22.36 -6.35
CA ASN A 11 16.38 22.38 -5.20
C ASN A 11 15.01 21.77 -5.53
N ALA A 12 14.83 21.18 -6.71
CA ALA A 12 13.61 20.47 -7.06
C ALA A 12 13.39 19.31 -6.09
N TRP A 13 12.23 19.27 -5.45
CA TRP A 13 11.93 18.35 -4.36
C TRP A 13 12.19 16.86 -4.69
N PRO A 14 11.95 16.33 -5.92
CA PRO A 14 12.21 14.91 -6.19
C PRO A 14 13.70 14.56 -6.13
N PHE A 15 14.57 15.50 -6.52
CA PHE A 15 16.02 15.32 -6.45
C PHE A 15 16.55 15.44 -5.03
N VAL A 16 15.97 16.34 -4.22
CA VAL A 16 16.29 16.46 -2.80
C VAL A 16 15.98 15.13 -2.08
N GLU A 17 14.78 14.58 -2.30
CA GLU A 17 14.39 13.29 -1.72
C GLU A 17 15.20 12.12 -2.28
N ALA A 18 15.47 12.09 -3.60
CA ALA A 18 16.29 11.04 -4.20
C ALA A 18 17.71 10.99 -3.62
N LYS A 19 18.38 12.16 -3.45
CA LYS A 19 19.69 12.25 -2.81
C LYS A 19 19.64 11.77 -1.35
N LYS A 20 18.58 12.15 -0.62
CA LYS A 20 18.36 11.72 0.75
C LYS A 20 18.22 10.20 0.85
N ILE A 21 17.44 9.58 -0.04
CA ILE A 21 17.30 8.12 -0.13
C ILE A 21 18.66 7.45 -0.35
N LEU A 22 19.44 7.91 -1.33
CA LEU A 22 20.76 7.35 -1.64
C LEU A 22 21.73 7.46 -0.46
N LYS A 23 21.68 8.57 0.30
CA LYS A 23 22.51 8.79 1.48
C LYS A 23 22.07 7.93 2.67
N GLU A 24 20.81 8.03 3.06
CA GLU A 24 20.30 7.45 4.31
C GLU A 24 20.05 5.95 4.21
N ARG A 25 19.74 5.44 3.01
CA ARG A 25 19.42 4.03 2.78
C ARG A 25 20.54 3.24 2.11
N LYS A 26 21.73 3.83 1.95
CA LYS A 26 22.91 3.24 1.28
C LYS A 26 23.13 1.76 1.63
N LYS A 27 23.24 1.43 2.92
CA LYS A 27 23.47 0.04 3.39
C LYS A 27 22.41 -0.95 2.91
N PHE A 28 21.14 -0.54 2.89
CA PHE A 28 20.03 -1.40 2.45
C PHE A 28 20.00 -1.55 0.94
N ILE A 29 20.31 -0.47 0.22
CA ILE A 29 20.39 -0.45 -1.24
C ILE A 29 21.53 -1.37 -1.71
N GLU A 30 22.72 -1.27 -1.11
CA GLU A 30 23.87 -2.12 -1.41
C GLU A 30 23.57 -3.60 -1.13
N LYS A 31 22.93 -3.91 0.01
CA LYS A 31 22.54 -5.28 0.35
C LYS A 31 21.53 -5.89 -0.63
N LYS A 32 20.60 -5.09 -1.15
CA LYS A 32 19.55 -5.57 -2.06
C LYS A 32 19.93 -5.46 -3.54
N GLY A 33 20.92 -4.66 -3.89
CA GLY A 33 21.29 -4.35 -5.27
C GLY A 33 20.23 -3.57 -6.05
N LYS A 34 19.20 -3.02 -5.39
CA LYS A 34 18.10 -2.27 -6.01
C LYS A 34 17.41 -1.33 -5.04
N ILE A 35 16.71 -0.33 -5.57
CA ILE A 35 15.87 0.60 -4.81
C ILE A 35 14.41 0.18 -4.95
N ILE A 36 13.74 -0.08 -3.83
CA ILE A 36 12.32 -0.44 -3.80
C ILE A 36 11.57 0.73 -3.17
N LEU A 37 10.60 1.25 -3.90
CA LEU A 37 9.65 2.25 -3.44
C LEU A 37 8.27 1.61 -3.35
N GLN A 38 7.41 2.12 -2.48
CA GLN A 38 6.07 1.58 -2.29
C GLN A 38 5.03 2.70 -2.31
N THR A 39 3.88 2.38 -2.88
CA THR A 39 2.63 3.14 -2.85
C THR A 39 1.54 2.23 -2.30
N GLY A 40 0.53 2.80 -1.66
CA GLY A 40 -0.60 2.12 -1.04
C GLY A 40 -1.93 2.46 -1.72
N TYR A 41 -2.88 1.54 -1.63
CA TYR A 41 -4.25 1.75 -2.06
C TYR A 41 -5.20 0.93 -1.20
N GLY A 42 -6.16 1.60 -0.56
CA GLY A 42 -7.29 0.94 0.09
C GLY A 42 -8.44 0.76 -0.92
N PRO A 43 -8.74 -0.46 -1.40
CA PRO A 43 -9.70 -0.69 -2.48
C PRO A 43 -11.14 -0.74 -1.97
N SER A 44 -11.50 0.15 -1.04
CA SER A 44 -12.87 0.31 -0.52
C SER A 44 -13.72 1.25 -1.38
N GLY A 45 -13.11 1.89 -2.38
CA GLY A 45 -13.78 2.72 -3.37
C GLY A 45 -12.91 2.90 -4.62
N LEU A 46 -13.48 3.53 -5.65
CA LEU A 46 -12.78 3.74 -6.93
C LEU A 46 -11.53 4.62 -6.76
N PRO A 47 -10.47 4.39 -7.57
CA PRO A 47 -9.29 5.24 -7.56
C PRO A 47 -9.65 6.68 -7.93
N HIS A 48 -9.07 7.64 -7.23
CA HIS A 48 -9.29 9.07 -7.46
C HIS A 48 -7.97 9.81 -7.65
N ILE A 49 -8.03 11.13 -7.82
CA ILE A 49 -6.84 11.97 -8.06
C ILE A 49 -5.79 11.88 -6.94
N GLY A 50 -6.21 11.53 -5.72
CA GLY A 50 -5.29 11.30 -4.60
C GLY A 50 -4.45 10.04 -4.82
N THR A 51 -5.08 8.94 -5.23
CA THR A 51 -4.42 7.69 -5.62
C THR A 51 -3.43 7.92 -6.76
N PHE A 52 -3.83 8.70 -7.78
CA PHE A 52 -2.93 9.13 -8.84
C PHE A 52 -1.72 9.88 -8.30
N GLY A 53 -1.97 10.88 -7.45
CA GLY A 53 -0.93 11.74 -6.90
C GLY A 53 0.12 10.95 -6.11
N GLU A 54 -0.28 9.87 -5.43
CA GLU A 54 0.65 9.00 -4.71
C GLU A 54 1.62 8.28 -5.65
N VAL A 55 1.11 7.65 -6.72
CA VAL A 55 1.95 6.97 -7.71
C VAL A 55 2.77 7.97 -8.53
N ALA A 56 2.18 9.10 -8.89
CA ALA A 56 2.85 10.15 -9.65
C ALA A 56 4.04 10.74 -8.88
N ARG A 57 3.87 11.08 -7.59
CA ARG A 57 4.98 11.60 -6.76
C ARG A 57 6.12 10.59 -6.62
N THR A 58 5.81 9.32 -6.36
CA THR A 58 6.82 8.26 -6.30
C THR A 58 7.54 8.10 -7.63
N THR A 59 6.83 8.20 -8.75
CA THR A 59 7.41 8.16 -10.10
C THR A 59 8.33 9.36 -10.36
N MET A 60 8.00 10.56 -9.88
CA MET A 60 8.89 11.73 -9.97
C MET A 60 10.21 11.48 -9.24
N VAL A 61 10.17 10.84 -8.06
CA VAL A 61 11.39 10.45 -7.33
C VAL A 61 12.18 9.37 -8.07
N VAL A 62 11.51 8.38 -8.67
CA VAL A 62 12.17 7.37 -9.52
C VAL A 62 12.85 8.01 -10.72
N ASN A 63 12.20 8.99 -11.36
CA ASN A 63 12.79 9.74 -12.47
C ASN A 63 14.04 10.51 -12.03
N ALA A 64 14.02 11.15 -10.86
CA ALA A 64 15.21 11.78 -10.30
C ALA A 64 16.31 10.75 -9.98
N LEU A 65 15.97 9.61 -9.39
CA LEU A 65 16.92 8.52 -9.13
C LEU A 65 17.55 7.97 -10.41
N ASN A 66 16.79 7.87 -11.51
CA ASN A 66 17.31 7.47 -12.82
C ASN A 66 18.38 8.43 -13.36
N GLN A 67 18.39 9.70 -12.95
CA GLN A 67 19.44 10.65 -13.33
C GLN A 67 20.66 10.59 -12.40
N LEU A 68 20.52 9.99 -11.21
CA LEU A 68 21.56 9.95 -10.17
C LEU A 68 22.27 8.60 -10.08
N THR A 69 21.62 7.50 -10.48
CA THR A 69 22.18 6.15 -10.38
C THR A 69 21.54 5.17 -11.37
N ASP A 70 22.34 4.20 -11.82
CA ASP A 70 21.92 3.11 -12.72
C ASP A 70 21.33 1.90 -11.99
N LEU A 71 21.28 1.92 -10.65
CA LEU A 71 20.68 0.83 -9.88
C LEU A 71 19.24 0.55 -10.36
N PRO A 72 18.77 -0.71 -10.33
CA PRO A 72 17.36 -1.02 -10.64
C PRO A 72 16.41 -0.35 -9.64
N LYS A 73 15.27 0.13 -10.12
CA LYS A 73 14.18 0.71 -9.30
C LYS A 73 12.93 -0.13 -9.49
N GLU A 74 12.20 -0.34 -8.41
CA GLU A 74 10.91 -1.02 -8.41
C GLU A 74 9.91 -0.17 -7.64
N ILE A 75 8.74 0.06 -8.22
CA ILE A 75 7.59 0.63 -7.50
C ILE A 75 6.65 -0.52 -7.19
N ILE A 76 6.41 -0.79 -5.91
CA ILE A 76 5.35 -1.69 -5.47
C ILE A 76 4.08 -0.86 -5.28
N THR A 77 2.99 -1.24 -5.93
CA THR A 77 1.65 -0.71 -5.63
C THR A 77 0.92 -1.75 -4.81
N PHE A 78 0.92 -1.53 -3.50
CA PHE A 78 0.35 -2.43 -2.52
C PHE A 78 -1.12 -2.11 -2.30
N SER A 79 -1.98 -3.10 -2.45
CA SER A 79 -3.40 -2.98 -2.20
C SER A 79 -3.75 -3.62 -0.87
N ASP A 80 -4.31 -2.83 0.04
CA ASP A 80 -4.82 -3.26 1.34
C ASP A 80 -6.21 -3.91 1.20
N ASP A 81 -6.34 -4.86 0.27
CA ASP A 81 -7.62 -5.48 -0.10
C ASP A 81 -8.14 -6.54 0.89
N LEU A 82 -7.36 -6.85 1.92
CA LEU A 82 -7.78 -7.64 3.07
C LEU A 82 -8.54 -6.79 4.12
N ASP A 83 -8.47 -5.45 4.04
CA ASP A 83 -9.14 -4.58 4.99
C ASP A 83 -10.66 -4.81 5.02
N GLY A 84 -11.24 -4.70 6.21
CA GLY A 84 -12.69 -4.79 6.38
C GLY A 84 -13.43 -3.58 5.81
N LEU A 85 -14.57 -3.80 5.16
CA LEU A 85 -15.43 -2.72 4.67
C LEU A 85 -16.02 -1.92 5.86
N ARG A 86 -15.52 -0.69 6.07
CA ARG A 86 -15.95 0.17 7.19
C ARG A 86 -17.18 1.01 6.88
N LYS A 87 -17.30 1.48 5.64
CA LYS A 87 -18.37 2.38 5.19
C LYS A 87 -18.74 2.04 3.76
N ILE A 88 -20.01 2.24 3.44
CA ILE A 88 -20.57 2.00 2.11
C ILE A 88 -20.36 3.26 1.26
N PRO A 89 -19.69 3.16 0.10
CA PRO A 89 -19.57 4.29 -0.82
C PRO A 89 -20.90 4.63 -1.48
N ASP A 90 -21.15 5.92 -1.68
CA ASP A 90 -22.43 6.36 -2.24
C ASP A 90 -22.57 6.10 -3.75
N ASN A 91 -21.45 6.00 -4.44
CA ASN A 91 -21.32 5.84 -5.89
C ASN A 91 -21.30 4.37 -6.35
N VAL A 92 -21.63 3.42 -5.47
CA VAL A 92 -21.62 1.98 -5.76
C VAL A 92 -23.06 1.48 -5.94
N PRO A 93 -23.37 0.74 -7.02
CA PRO A 93 -24.68 0.13 -7.22
C PRO A 93 -24.93 -0.98 -6.19
N LYS A 94 -26.18 -1.48 -6.11
CA LYS A 94 -26.54 -2.63 -5.25
C LYS A 94 -26.01 -2.52 -3.81
N LYS A 95 -26.21 -1.35 -3.17
CA LYS A 95 -25.71 -1.04 -1.82
C LYS A 95 -26.06 -2.10 -0.77
N GLU A 96 -27.16 -2.84 -0.94
CA GLU A 96 -27.56 -3.95 -0.06
C GLU A 96 -26.50 -5.06 0.04
N ILE A 97 -25.78 -5.36 -1.04
CA ILE A 97 -24.66 -6.32 -1.02
C ILE A 97 -23.59 -5.85 -0.04
N LEU A 98 -23.27 -4.56 -0.06
CA LEU A 98 -22.28 -3.96 0.83
C LEU A 98 -22.78 -3.87 2.27
N LYS A 99 -24.05 -3.52 2.50
CA LYS A 99 -24.68 -3.51 3.83
C LYS A 99 -24.59 -4.88 4.52
N ASN A 100 -24.88 -5.94 3.77
CA ASN A 100 -24.88 -7.31 4.30
C ASN A 100 -23.46 -7.86 4.56
N ASN A 101 -22.41 -7.14 4.16
CA ASN A 101 -21.02 -7.58 4.28
C ASN A 101 -20.13 -6.52 4.93
N LEU A 102 -20.69 -5.63 5.77
CA LEU A 102 -19.89 -4.73 6.59
C LEU A 102 -18.86 -5.49 7.42
N HIS A 103 -17.69 -4.87 7.62
CA HIS A 103 -16.53 -5.38 8.35
C HIS A 103 -15.81 -6.57 7.73
N LYS A 104 -16.40 -7.27 6.76
CA LYS A 104 -15.73 -8.37 6.04
C LYS A 104 -14.63 -7.83 5.11
N PRO A 105 -13.57 -8.63 4.85
CA PRO A 105 -12.51 -8.28 3.90
C PRO A 105 -13.04 -7.91 2.52
N LEU A 106 -12.50 -6.86 1.88
CA LEU A 106 -12.97 -6.40 0.57
C LEU A 106 -12.93 -7.49 -0.51
N THR A 107 -11.96 -8.40 -0.45
CA THR A 107 -11.86 -9.55 -1.38
C THR A 107 -12.84 -10.69 -1.11
N SER A 108 -13.59 -10.69 0.00
CA SER A 108 -14.66 -11.67 0.27
C SER A 108 -16.05 -11.16 -0.07
N ILE A 109 -16.21 -9.85 -0.30
CA ILE A 109 -17.50 -9.22 -0.63
C ILE A 109 -17.80 -9.42 -2.11
N PRO A 110 -18.99 -9.91 -2.50
CA PRO A 110 -19.38 -10.02 -3.91
C PRO A 110 -19.30 -8.67 -4.64
N ASP A 111 -18.89 -8.68 -5.92
CA ASP A 111 -18.80 -7.45 -6.72
C ASP A 111 -20.20 -6.85 -6.99
N PRO A 112 -20.53 -5.65 -6.45
CA PRO A 112 -21.80 -4.99 -6.71
C PRO A 112 -22.00 -4.62 -8.20
N PHE A 113 -20.92 -4.52 -8.98
CA PHE A 113 -20.98 -4.26 -10.42
C PHE A 113 -21.10 -5.54 -11.26
N GLY A 114 -20.91 -6.73 -10.66
CA GLY A 114 -21.06 -8.03 -11.31
C GLY A 114 -20.03 -8.34 -12.39
N LYS A 115 -18.84 -7.72 -12.36
CA LYS A 115 -17.79 -7.86 -13.38
C LYS A 115 -16.61 -8.71 -12.92
N TYR A 116 -16.31 -8.71 -11.63
CA TYR A 116 -15.19 -9.42 -11.01
C TYR A 116 -15.69 -10.32 -9.87
N LYS A 117 -14.80 -11.13 -9.28
CA LYS A 117 -15.20 -12.10 -8.25
C LYS A 117 -15.55 -11.42 -6.92
N SER A 118 -14.95 -10.27 -6.65
CA SER A 118 -15.18 -9.51 -5.41
C SER A 118 -15.13 -7.99 -5.63
N PHE A 119 -15.66 -7.24 -4.66
CA PHE A 119 -15.60 -5.79 -4.62
C PHE A 119 -14.15 -5.28 -4.56
N GLY A 120 -13.29 -5.93 -3.75
CA GLY A 120 -11.86 -5.62 -3.70
C GLY A 120 -11.16 -5.86 -5.04
N GLU A 121 -11.44 -6.99 -5.71
CA GLU A 121 -10.91 -7.27 -7.04
C GLU A 121 -11.37 -6.24 -8.07
N HIS A 122 -12.65 -5.86 -8.06
CA HIS A 122 -13.17 -4.82 -8.94
C HIS A 122 -12.36 -3.52 -8.83
N ASN A 123 -12.19 -3.03 -7.61
CA ASN A 123 -11.49 -1.78 -7.35
C ASN A 123 -10.00 -1.87 -7.68
N ASN A 124 -9.36 -3.02 -7.42
CA ASN A 124 -7.98 -3.30 -7.84
C ASN A 124 -7.83 -3.26 -9.36
N GLU A 125 -8.77 -3.82 -10.10
CA GLU A 125 -8.75 -3.81 -11.57
C GLU A 125 -9.03 -2.41 -12.13
N MET A 126 -9.84 -1.60 -11.44
CA MET A 126 -10.01 -0.19 -11.79
C MET A 126 -8.71 0.59 -11.54
N LEU A 127 -8.01 0.34 -10.42
CA LEU A 127 -6.70 0.93 -10.15
C LEU A 127 -5.71 0.57 -11.26
N LYS A 128 -5.55 -0.72 -11.57
CA LYS A 128 -4.59 -1.17 -12.59
C LYS A 128 -4.86 -0.51 -13.94
N LYS A 129 -6.12 -0.51 -14.38
CA LYS A 129 -6.53 0.16 -15.64
C LYS A 129 -6.21 1.65 -15.62
N PHE A 130 -6.50 2.30 -14.51
CA PHE A 130 -6.23 3.71 -14.32
C PHE A 130 -4.73 4.00 -14.42
N LEU A 131 -3.88 3.28 -13.68
CA LEU A 131 -2.43 3.46 -13.71
C LEU A 131 -1.80 3.12 -15.06
N ASN A 132 -2.27 2.05 -15.70
CA ASN A 132 -1.81 1.64 -17.03
C ASN A 132 -2.11 2.69 -18.10
N LYS A 133 -3.24 3.41 -18.00
CA LYS A 133 -3.59 4.51 -18.92
C LYS A 133 -2.57 5.64 -18.91
N PHE A 134 -1.87 5.84 -17.80
CA PHE A 134 -0.80 6.85 -17.67
C PHE A 134 0.60 6.25 -17.85
N ASN A 135 0.71 5.00 -18.28
CA ASN A 135 1.97 4.28 -18.48
C ASN A 135 2.86 4.25 -17.23
N PHE A 136 2.27 4.19 -16.04
CA PHE A 136 3.06 3.97 -14.84
C PHE A 136 3.67 2.56 -14.84
N ASN A 137 4.94 2.46 -14.47
CA ASN A 137 5.60 1.17 -14.26
C ASN A 137 5.54 0.80 -12.77
N TYR A 138 4.83 -0.28 -12.44
CA TYR A 138 4.61 -0.72 -11.07
C TYR A 138 4.39 -2.23 -10.99
N ASN A 139 4.69 -2.79 -9.82
CA ASN A 139 4.42 -4.16 -9.45
C ASN A 139 3.27 -4.18 -8.45
N PHE A 140 2.09 -4.61 -8.91
CA PHE A 140 0.91 -4.73 -8.06
C PHE A 140 1.07 -5.87 -7.05
N LYS A 141 0.67 -5.65 -5.80
CA LYS A 141 0.64 -6.67 -4.74
C LYS A 141 -0.66 -6.57 -3.96
N SER A 142 -1.37 -7.69 -3.83
CA SER A 142 -2.58 -7.83 -3.01
C SER A 142 -2.20 -8.24 -1.59
N SER A 143 -2.70 -7.54 -0.58
CA SER A 143 -2.50 -7.96 0.82
C SER A 143 -3.19 -9.30 1.06
N SER A 144 -4.42 -9.51 0.55
CA SER A 144 -5.16 -10.77 0.68
C SER A 144 -4.38 -11.96 0.14
N GLU A 145 -3.75 -11.83 -1.03
CA GLU A 145 -2.92 -12.89 -1.61
C GLU A 145 -1.69 -13.18 -0.73
N LEU A 146 -1.00 -12.14 -0.26
CA LEU A 146 0.22 -12.28 0.53
C LEU A 146 -0.04 -12.86 1.93
N TYR A 147 -1.15 -12.50 2.56
CA TYR A 147 -1.59 -13.12 3.82
C TYR A 147 -1.98 -14.59 3.59
N LYS A 148 -2.80 -14.90 2.57
CA LYS A 148 -3.29 -16.27 2.31
C LYS A 148 -2.18 -17.24 1.88
N SER A 149 -1.19 -16.75 1.13
CA SER A 149 -0.02 -17.55 0.74
C SER A 149 0.97 -17.80 1.89
N GLY A 150 0.79 -17.12 3.02
CA GLY A 150 1.69 -17.22 4.16
C GLY A 150 3.01 -16.45 3.98
N PHE A 151 3.11 -15.58 2.96
CA PHE A 151 4.29 -14.74 2.71
C PHE A 151 4.67 -13.92 3.95
N PHE A 152 3.68 -13.42 4.69
CA PHE A 152 3.90 -12.65 5.92
C PHE A 152 4.07 -13.49 7.19
N ASN A 153 3.93 -14.83 7.14
CA ASN A 153 3.99 -15.68 8.34
C ASN A 153 5.28 -15.51 9.16
N PRO A 154 6.50 -15.44 8.57
CA PRO A 154 7.72 -15.22 9.34
C PRO A 154 7.70 -13.89 10.09
N THR A 155 7.18 -12.83 9.45
CA THR A 155 7.07 -11.50 10.05
C THR A 155 5.98 -11.46 11.13
N LEU A 156 4.85 -12.13 10.93
CA LEU A 156 3.78 -12.22 11.95
C LEU A 156 4.26 -12.94 13.22
N LYS A 157 5.06 -14.00 13.07
CA LYS A 157 5.71 -14.67 14.21
C LYS A 157 6.65 -13.73 14.96
N LEU A 158 7.46 -12.96 14.23
CA LEU A 158 8.34 -11.96 14.84
C LEU A 158 7.54 -10.87 15.59
N ILE A 159 6.42 -10.40 15.03
CA ILE A 159 5.54 -9.43 15.71
C ILE A 159 4.99 -10.04 17.00
N LEU A 160 4.61 -11.32 17.00
CA LEU A 160 4.15 -12.02 18.19
C LEU A 160 5.25 -12.15 19.25
N GLU A 161 6.47 -12.52 18.85
CA GLU A 161 7.64 -12.56 19.75
C GLU A 161 7.98 -11.20 20.35
N LYS A 162 7.71 -10.12 19.61
CA LYS A 162 7.98 -8.72 20.02
C LYS A 162 6.74 -8.00 20.53
N TYR A 163 5.65 -8.72 20.81
CA TYR A 163 4.35 -8.13 21.14
C TYR A 163 4.44 -7.07 22.24
N GLN A 164 5.06 -7.41 23.38
CA GLN A 164 5.15 -6.51 24.53
C GLN A 164 5.91 -5.22 24.19
N ALA A 165 7.05 -5.34 23.51
CA ALA A 165 7.84 -4.18 23.10
C ALA A 165 7.07 -3.28 22.11
N ILE A 166 6.27 -3.87 21.22
CA ILE A 166 5.41 -3.12 20.30
C ILE A 166 4.31 -2.40 21.08
N MET A 167 3.67 -3.07 22.04
CA MET A 167 2.64 -2.46 22.88
C MET A 167 3.17 -1.27 23.67
N GLU A 168 4.36 -1.39 24.27
CA GLU A 168 5.01 -0.31 25.01
C GLU A 168 5.31 0.93 24.16
N ILE A 169 5.66 0.72 22.88
CA ILE A 169 5.90 1.82 21.92
C ILE A 169 4.57 2.46 21.49
N ILE A 170 3.54 1.65 21.22
CA ILE A 170 2.31 2.13 20.59
C ILE A 170 1.31 2.70 21.60
N LEU A 171 1.10 2.07 22.74
CA LEU A 171 0.09 2.49 23.72
C LEU A 171 0.19 3.98 24.12
N PRO A 172 1.37 4.55 24.38
CA PRO A 172 1.50 5.98 24.71
C PRO A 172 1.03 6.93 23.59
N THR A 173 1.03 6.46 22.34
CA THR A 173 0.58 7.26 21.18
C THR A 173 -0.94 7.26 20.99
N LEU A 174 -1.65 6.39 21.70
CA LEU A 174 -3.10 6.20 21.58
C LEU A 174 -3.87 6.94 22.68
N GLY A 175 -5.09 7.37 22.37
CA GLY A 175 -6.02 7.89 23.39
C GLY A 175 -6.48 6.81 24.38
N LYS A 176 -6.89 7.23 25.59
CA LYS A 176 -7.25 6.33 26.72
C LYS A 176 -8.21 5.20 26.36
N GLU A 177 -9.20 5.46 25.51
CA GLU A 177 -10.18 4.44 25.08
C GLU A 177 -9.53 3.35 24.21
N ARG A 178 -8.66 3.74 23.27
CA ARG A 178 -7.96 2.79 22.41
C ARG A 178 -6.88 2.02 23.16
N GLN A 179 -6.23 2.61 24.16
CA GLN A 179 -5.25 1.90 24.98
C GLN A 179 -5.83 0.64 25.65
N LYS A 180 -7.10 0.68 26.06
CA LYS A 180 -7.78 -0.46 26.70
C LYS A 180 -8.03 -1.64 25.76
N THR A 181 -8.09 -1.38 24.45
CA THR A 181 -8.59 -2.34 23.45
C THR A 181 -7.61 -2.60 22.31
N TYR A 182 -6.45 -1.93 22.31
CA TYR A 182 -5.50 -2.03 21.21
C TYR A 182 -4.87 -3.42 21.15
N SER A 183 -4.86 -3.98 19.95
CA SER A 183 -4.09 -5.15 19.59
C SER A 183 -3.41 -4.87 18.25
N PRO A 184 -2.13 -5.23 18.08
CA PRO A 184 -1.47 -5.22 16.77
C PRO A 184 -2.01 -6.33 15.83
N PHE A 185 -2.85 -7.24 16.34
CA PHE A 185 -3.49 -8.30 15.56
C PHE A 185 -4.99 -8.07 15.42
N LEU A 186 -5.47 -8.21 14.19
CA LEU A 186 -6.87 -8.21 13.81
C LEU A 186 -7.18 -9.57 13.15
N PRO A 187 -7.52 -10.61 13.96
CA PRO A 187 -7.85 -11.92 13.41
C PRO A 187 -9.20 -11.87 12.69
N ILE A 188 -9.35 -12.71 11.66
CA ILE A 188 -10.63 -12.92 10.96
C ILE A 188 -11.22 -14.23 11.47
N CYS A 189 -12.43 -14.19 12.03
CA CYS A 189 -13.12 -15.38 12.50
C CYS A 189 -13.51 -16.29 11.30
N PRO A 190 -13.20 -17.60 11.35
CA PRO A 190 -13.54 -18.51 10.25
C PRO A 190 -15.05 -18.71 10.06
N ASP A 191 -15.85 -18.58 11.13
CA ASP A 191 -17.30 -18.81 11.09
C ASP A 191 -18.06 -17.58 10.55
N THR A 192 -17.64 -16.38 10.94
CA THR A 192 -18.35 -15.13 10.60
C THR A 192 -17.71 -14.37 9.44
N GLY A 193 -16.41 -14.58 9.19
CA GLY A 193 -15.62 -13.85 8.21
C GLY A 193 -15.33 -12.39 8.59
N ILE A 194 -15.48 -12.03 9.87
CA ILE A 194 -15.20 -10.70 10.45
C ILE A 194 -14.06 -10.81 11.45
#